data_AF-A0A831YII0-F1
#
_entry.id   AF-A0A831YII0-F1
#
_cell.length_a   1.000
_cell.length_b   1.000
_cell.length_c   1.000
_cell.angle_alpha   90.00
_cell.angle_beta   90.00
_cell.angle_gamma   90.00
#
_symmetry.space_group_name_H-M   'P 1'
#
loop_
_entity.id
_entity.type
_entity.pdbx_description
1 polymer ?
#
loop_
_entity_poly.entity_id
_entity_poly.type
_entity_poly.pdbx_seq_one_letter_code
_entity_poly.pdbx_strand_id
1 'polypeptide(L)'
;MYGEYELIVATKEPWRLGLGIGAYKALVATGREAFVKLREAAGAYGELLDLLKAHKWIYIKLATDDGFRAAAKQNKKSITVAGVVMHLELVSGRGGSLVAKYFTRNLGKALAAADKLKAAGLRPNIVKSGPNYVVYIATADLLRLAERDGEIRRAIALYLAEKAKDGTPRQREIAEKILRRRPFSIFQCLSASSRSEPRRSASSAGGYGIEA
;
A
#
# COMPACT_ATOMS: atom_id res chain seq x y z
N MET A 1 10.10 -17.71 10.85
CA MET A 1 8.86 -18.03 11.58
C MET A 1 7.76 -18.29 10.55
N TYR A 2 7.67 -19.53 10.09
CA TYR A 2 6.61 -19.98 9.19
C TYR A 2 5.41 -20.34 10.06
N GLY A 3 4.34 -19.54 10.01
CA GLY A 3 3.06 -19.98 10.55
C GLY A 3 2.60 -21.17 9.73
N GLU A 4 2.26 -22.28 10.39
CA GLU A 4 1.76 -23.47 9.72
C GLU A 4 0.47 -23.11 8.99
N TYR A 5 0.51 -23.13 7.65
CA TYR A 5 -0.68 -22.92 6.83
C TYR A 5 -1.50 -24.20 6.89
N GLU A 6 -2.65 -24.15 7.57
CA GLU A 6 -3.54 -25.30 7.72
C GLU A 6 -4.87 -25.06 6.99
N LEU A 7 -5.32 -26.06 6.25
CA LEU A 7 -6.64 -26.09 5.64
C LEU A 7 -7.56 -26.99 6.46
N ILE A 8 -8.47 -26.36 7.20
CA ILE A 8 -9.43 -27.05 8.06
C ILE A 8 -10.83 -26.90 7.47
N VAL A 9 -11.52 -28.02 7.28
CA VAL A 9 -12.91 -28.05 6.84
C VAL A 9 -13.81 -28.40 8.01
N ALA A 10 -14.85 -27.60 8.21
CA ALA A 10 -15.88 -27.86 9.20
C ALA A 10 -17.06 -28.59 8.55
N THR A 11 -17.41 -29.78 9.04
CA THR A 11 -18.51 -30.60 8.52
C THR A 11 -19.05 -31.53 9.60
N LYS A 12 -20.27 -32.07 9.40
CA LYS A 12 -20.88 -33.07 10.30
C LYS A 12 -20.15 -34.41 10.28
N GLU A 13 -19.44 -34.71 9.20
CA GLU A 13 -18.71 -35.97 9.02
C GLU A 13 -17.23 -35.72 8.69
N PRO A 14 -16.45 -35.13 9.62
CA PRO A 14 -15.08 -34.68 9.34
C PRO A 14 -14.14 -35.83 8.96
N TRP A 15 -14.36 -37.03 9.49
CA TRP A 15 -13.57 -38.23 9.20
C TRP A 15 -13.60 -38.67 7.72
N ARG A 16 -14.56 -38.18 6.92
CA ARG A 16 -14.60 -38.47 5.47
C ARG A 16 -13.68 -37.59 4.65
N LEU A 17 -13.20 -36.48 5.20
CA LEU A 17 -12.45 -35.45 4.47
C LEU A 17 -10.99 -35.34 4.88
N GLY A 18 -10.62 -35.84 6.07
CA GLY A 18 -9.26 -35.78 6.56
C GLY A 18 -9.13 -36.17 8.03
N LEU A 19 -8.01 -35.76 8.64
CA LEU A 19 -7.73 -36.06 10.04
C LEU A 19 -8.71 -35.29 10.95
N GLY A 20 -9.52 -36.01 11.71
CA GLY A 20 -10.43 -35.41 12.69
C GLY A 20 -9.65 -34.72 13.81
N ILE A 21 -9.63 -33.38 13.80
CA ILE A 21 -8.96 -32.56 14.83
C ILE A 21 -9.96 -32.02 15.87
N GLY A 22 -11.24 -32.41 15.76
CA GLY A 22 -12.29 -32.08 16.71
C GLY A 22 -13.66 -32.58 16.24
N ALA A 23 -14.70 -32.36 17.04
CA ALA A 23 -16.05 -32.91 16.83
C ALA A 23 -16.64 -32.66 15.43
N TYR A 24 -16.27 -31.53 14.79
CA TYR A 24 -16.79 -31.14 13.48
C TYR A 24 -15.71 -30.63 12.52
N LYS A 25 -14.43 -30.91 12.80
CA LYS A 25 -13.30 -30.31 12.05
C LYS A 25 -12.36 -31.38 11.55
N ALA A 26 -12.05 -31.31 10.26
CA ALA A 26 -11.05 -32.14 9.61
C ALA A 26 -9.89 -31.26 9.16
N LEU A 27 -8.66 -31.64 9.52
CA LEU A 27 -7.46 -31.14 8.86
C LEU A 27 -7.33 -31.87 7.51
N VAL A 28 -7.47 -31.11 6.43
CA VAL A 28 -7.50 -31.66 5.06
C VAL A 28 -6.13 -31.56 4.41
N ALA A 29 -5.40 -30.48 4.68
CA ALA A 29 -4.05 -30.31 4.17
C ALA A 29 -3.27 -29.29 4.99
N THR A 30 -1.95 -29.41 4.96
CA THR A 30 -1.02 -28.45 5.57
C THR A 30 0.00 -27.98 4.53
N GLY A 31 0.64 -26.85 4.83
CA GLY A 31 1.74 -26.32 4.01
C GLY A 31 1.28 -25.45 2.84
N ARG A 32 2.24 -24.68 2.31
CA ARG A 32 2.00 -23.70 1.25
C ARG A 32 1.49 -24.34 -0.05
N GLU A 33 1.98 -25.52 -0.39
CA GLU A 33 1.65 -26.25 -1.62
C GLU A 33 0.16 -26.59 -1.73
N ALA A 34 -0.49 -26.92 -0.60
CA ALA A 34 -1.92 -27.18 -0.57
C ALA A 34 -2.73 -25.96 -1.01
N PHE A 35 -2.32 -24.77 -0.56
CA PHE A 35 -2.96 -23.51 -0.95
C PHE A 35 -2.67 -23.16 -2.42
N VAL A 36 -1.49 -23.52 -2.95
CA VAL A 36 -1.16 -23.32 -4.38
C VAL A 36 -2.09 -24.16 -5.25
N LYS A 37 -2.22 -25.46 -4.95
CA LYS A 37 -3.15 -26.35 -5.66
C LYS A 37 -4.61 -25.89 -5.55
N LEU A 38 -5.02 -25.42 -4.37
CA LEU A 38 -6.36 -24.86 -4.16
C LEU A 38 -6.61 -23.62 -5.04
N ARG A 39 -5.60 -22.76 -5.18
CA ARG A 39 -5.68 -21.58 -6.05
C ARG A 39 -5.79 -21.97 -7.52
N GLU A 40 -4.97 -22.92 -7.97
CA GLU A 40 -4.98 -23.41 -9.36
C GLU A 40 -6.30 -24.09 -9.70
N ALA A 41 -6.81 -24.94 -8.79
CA ALA A 41 -8.08 -25.64 -8.96
C ALA A 41 -9.30 -24.70 -9.01
N ALA A 42 -9.20 -23.48 -8.46
CA ALA A 42 -10.28 -22.52 -8.51
C ALA A 42 -10.61 -22.06 -9.94
N GLY A 43 -9.64 -22.10 -10.87
CA GLY A 43 -9.84 -21.74 -12.29
C GLY A 43 -10.64 -20.44 -12.46
N ALA A 44 -11.72 -20.49 -13.25
CA ALA A 44 -12.62 -19.36 -13.48
C ALA A 44 -13.27 -18.79 -12.20
N TYR A 45 -13.50 -19.62 -11.17
CA TYR A 45 -14.00 -19.14 -9.89
C TYR A 45 -12.95 -18.27 -9.16
N GLY A 46 -11.66 -18.51 -9.40
CA GLY A 46 -10.60 -17.67 -8.86
C GLY A 46 -10.71 -16.22 -9.35
N GLU A 47 -11.03 -16.02 -10.62
CA GLU A 47 -11.26 -14.69 -11.22
C GLU A 47 -12.50 -14.01 -10.62
N LEU A 48 -13.58 -14.76 -10.44
CA LEU A 48 -14.78 -14.26 -9.78
C LEU A 48 -14.48 -13.85 -8.32
N LEU A 49 -13.71 -14.64 -7.59
CA LEU A 49 -13.33 -14.33 -6.21
C LEU A 49 -12.39 -13.12 -6.11
N ASP A 50 -11.57 -12.89 -7.15
CA ASP A 50 -10.76 -11.68 -7.29
C ASP A 50 -11.63 -10.45 -7.52
N LEU A 51 -12.63 -10.54 -8.39
CA LEU A 51 -13.59 -9.46 -8.63
C LEU A 51 -14.39 -9.12 -7.36
N LEU A 52 -14.87 -10.14 -6.65
CA LEU A 52 -15.64 -9.99 -5.42
C LEU A 52 -14.77 -9.57 -4.22
N LYS A 53 -13.44 -9.58 -4.35
CA LYS A 53 -12.48 -9.33 -3.25
C LYS A 53 -12.80 -10.20 -2.04
N ALA A 54 -13.07 -11.48 -2.27
CA ALA A 54 -13.50 -12.38 -1.21
C ALA A 54 -12.42 -12.50 -0.12
N HIS A 55 -12.79 -12.20 1.13
CA HIS A 55 -11.84 -12.13 2.25
C HIS A 55 -11.01 -13.41 2.44
N LYS A 56 -11.63 -14.59 2.30
CA LYS A 56 -10.92 -15.88 2.38
C LYS A 56 -9.97 -16.12 1.20
N TRP A 57 -10.35 -15.67 0.00
CA TRP A 57 -9.53 -15.76 -1.20
C TRP A 57 -8.26 -14.90 -1.10
N ILE A 58 -8.37 -13.72 -0.48
CA ILE A 58 -7.22 -12.85 -0.20
C ILE A 58 -6.19 -13.58 0.69
N TYR A 59 -6.61 -14.35 1.70
CA TYR A 59 -5.66 -15.13 2.51
C TYR A 59 -4.94 -16.21 1.70
N ILE A 60 -5.64 -16.89 0.78
CA ILE A 60 -5.03 -17.88 -0.13
C ILE A 60 -3.98 -17.21 -1.01
N LYS A 61 -4.28 -16.03 -1.60
CA LYS A 61 -3.31 -15.27 -2.40
C LYS A 61 -2.12 -14.79 -1.56
N LEU A 62 -2.33 -14.32 -0.34
CA LEU A 62 -1.24 -13.95 0.57
C LEU A 62 -0.32 -15.13 0.93
N ALA A 63 -0.87 -16.34 1.03
CA ALA A 63 -0.09 -17.54 1.33
C ALA A 63 0.72 -18.03 0.11
N THR A 64 0.16 -17.91 -1.09
CA THR A 64 0.67 -18.59 -2.30
C THR A 64 1.48 -17.69 -3.22
N ASP A 65 1.10 -16.42 -3.35
CA ASP A 65 1.63 -15.50 -4.33
C ASP A 65 2.67 -14.60 -3.67
N ASP A 66 3.95 -14.87 -3.95
CA ASP A 66 5.04 -14.08 -3.39
C ASP A 66 5.02 -12.64 -3.90
N GLY A 67 4.53 -12.39 -5.13
CA GLY A 67 4.37 -11.07 -5.70
C GLY A 67 3.21 -10.30 -5.06
N PHE A 68 2.07 -10.94 -4.82
CA PHE A 68 0.94 -10.37 -4.09
C PHE A 68 1.28 -10.13 -2.61
N ARG A 69 1.97 -11.09 -1.98
CA ARG A 69 2.47 -10.96 -0.61
C ARG A 69 3.52 -9.86 -0.53
N ALA A 70 4.44 -9.78 -1.49
CA ALA A 70 5.41 -8.71 -1.59
C ALA A 70 4.72 -7.38 -1.87
N ALA A 71 3.72 -7.28 -2.73
CA ALA A 71 2.96 -6.04 -2.96
C ALA A 71 2.12 -5.62 -1.74
N ALA A 72 1.61 -6.59 -0.97
CA ALA A 72 0.94 -6.34 0.30
C ALA A 72 1.93 -5.94 1.42
N LYS A 73 3.16 -6.49 1.41
CA LYS A 73 4.25 -6.20 2.36
C LYS A 73 5.12 -5.02 1.97
N GLN A 74 5.22 -4.69 0.69
CA GLN A 74 5.80 -3.48 0.11
C GLN A 74 4.83 -2.35 0.42
N ASN A 75 4.68 -2.08 1.72
CA ASN A 75 4.82 -0.76 2.29
C ASN A 75 4.16 0.38 1.50
N LYS A 76 2.93 0.18 1.03
CA LYS A 76 2.04 1.28 0.63
C LYS A 76 1.75 2.24 1.79
N LYS A 77 2.16 1.88 3.01
CA LYS A 77 1.97 2.64 4.24
C LYS A 77 3.27 3.09 4.89
N SER A 78 4.45 3.03 4.24
CA SER A 78 5.65 3.59 4.87
C SER A 78 6.52 4.37 3.90
N ILE A 79 7.17 5.39 4.44
CA ILE A 79 8.09 6.28 3.74
C ILE A 79 9.43 6.29 4.49
N THR A 80 10.52 6.53 3.79
CA THR A 80 11.83 6.74 4.41
C THR A 80 12.09 8.24 4.49
N VAL A 81 12.29 8.77 5.69
CA VAL A 81 12.57 10.19 5.92
C VAL A 81 13.85 10.31 6.71
N ALA A 82 14.88 10.95 6.15
CA ALA A 82 16.19 11.10 6.78
C ALA A 82 16.80 9.76 7.29
N GLY A 83 16.59 8.68 6.53
CA GLY A 83 17.03 7.33 6.90
C GLY A 83 16.20 6.65 8.00
N VAL A 84 15.05 7.20 8.37
CA VAL A 84 14.08 6.61 9.30
C VAL A 84 12.87 6.11 8.52
N VAL A 85 12.57 4.82 8.61
CA VAL A 85 11.36 4.23 8.01
C VAL A 85 10.16 4.55 8.90
N MET A 86 9.20 5.31 8.38
CA MET A 86 8.01 5.78 9.10
C MET A 86 6.73 5.30 8.43
N HIS A 87 5.74 4.89 9.22
CA HIS A 87 4.46 4.41 8.74
C HIS A 87 3.40 5.53 8.65
N LEU A 88 2.79 5.68 7.48
CA LEU A 88 1.67 6.57 7.21
C LEU A 88 0.39 6.06 7.89
N GLU A 89 -0.31 6.97 8.57
CA GLU A 89 -1.56 6.71 9.26
C GLU A 89 -2.54 7.87 9.09
N LEU A 90 -3.81 7.54 8.87
CA LEU A 90 -4.89 8.52 8.90
C LEU A 90 -5.46 8.61 10.31
N VAL A 91 -5.39 9.79 10.89
CA VAL A 91 -5.91 10.09 12.23
C VAL A 91 -7.25 10.81 12.10
N SER A 92 -8.25 10.31 12.80
CA SER A 92 -9.58 10.93 12.86
C SER A 92 -9.56 12.18 13.75
N GLY A 93 -10.11 13.28 13.24
CA GLY A 93 -10.29 14.54 13.94
C GLY A 93 -11.25 15.44 13.16
N ARG A 94 -11.42 16.71 13.55
CA ARG A 94 -12.39 17.66 12.94
C ARG A 94 -12.25 17.86 11.42
N GLY A 95 -11.15 17.41 10.82
CA GLY A 95 -10.99 17.35 9.36
C GLY A 95 -10.10 16.21 8.86
N GLY A 96 -9.76 15.25 9.72
CA GLY A 96 -8.76 14.22 9.42
C GLY A 96 -7.33 14.75 9.29
N SER A 97 -6.34 13.90 9.52
CA SER A 97 -4.92 14.25 9.37
C SER A 97 -4.11 13.05 8.90
N LEU A 98 -3.03 13.30 8.17
CA LEU A 98 -2.06 12.29 7.75
C LEU A 98 -0.80 12.48 8.58
N VAL A 99 -0.39 11.44 9.30
CA VAL A 99 0.84 11.45 10.09
C VAL A 99 1.73 10.30 9.67
N ALA A 100 3.04 10.45 9.89
CA ALA A 100 3.98 9.34 9.74
C ALA A 100 4.54 9.02 11.12
N LYS A 101 4.51 7.74 11.50
CA LYS A 101 4.88 7.24 12.83
C LYS A 101 6.03 6.25 12.73
N TYR A 102 7.02 6.40 13.57
CA TYR A 102 8.06 5.42 13.83
C TYR A 102 7.85 4.83 15.23
N PHE A 103 7.82 3.50 15.33
CA PHE A 103 7.56 2.77 16.57
C PHE A 103 8.83 2.07 17.03
N THR A 104 9.16 2.20 18.32
CA THR A 104 10.28 1.47 18.92
C THR A 104 10.02 1.22 20.41
N ARG A 105 10.48 0.08 20.94
CA ARG A 105 10.44 -0.19 22.40
C ARG A 105 11.55 0.51 23.17
N ASN A 106 12.58 0.99 22.47
CA ASN A 106 13.78 1.57 23.07
C ASN A 106 13.75 3.10 22.96
N LEU A 107 13.82 3.78 24.11
CA LEU A 107 13.81 5.24 24.20
C LEU A 107 15.01 5.88 23.48
N GLY A 108 16.21 5.33 23.64
CA GLY A 108 17.41 5.83 22.95
C GLY A 108 17.27 5.78 21.43
N LYS A 109 16.67 4.71 20.88
CA LYS A 109 16.33 4.64 19.45
C LYS A 109 15.28 5.67 19.02
N ALA A 110 14.33 6.00 19.89
CA ALA A 110 13.33 7.03 19.61
C ALA A 110 13.96 8.42 19.57
N LEU A 111 14.83 8.74 20.54
CA LEU A 111 15.57 10.00 20.58
C LEU A 111 16.48 10.16 19.36
N ALA A 112 17.27 9.13 19.03
CA ALA A 112 18.12 9.15 17.84
C ALA A 112 17.33 9.35 16.54
N ALA A 113 16.16 8.72 16.41
CA ALA A 113 15.28 8.95 15.26
C ALA A 113 14.74 10.39 15.24
N ALA A 114 14.34 10.95 16.39
CA ALA A 114 13.88 12.33 16.49
C ALA A 114 15.01 13.32 16.15
N ASP A 115 16.24 13.08 16.58
CA ASP A 115 17.37 13.97 16.29
C ASP A 115 17.71 13.97 14.79
N LYS A 116 17.66 12.81 14.12
CA LYS A 116 17.76 12.73 12.65
C LYS A 116 16.68 13.54 11.94
N LEU A 117 15.43 13.47 12.42
CA LEU A 117 14.32 14.22 11.84
C LEU A 117 14.45 15.73 12.10
N LYS A 118 14.92 16.14 13.29
CA LYS A 118 15.22 17.55 13.61
C LYS A 118 16.36 18.09 12.74
N ALA A 119 17.42 17.32 12.53
CA ALA A 119 18.52 17.68 11.64
C ALA A 119 18.06 17.88 10.19
N ALA A 120 17.00 17.17 9.77
CA ALA A 120 16.33 17.38 8.48
C ALA A 120 15.35 18.58 8.48
N GLY A 121 15.29 19.37 9.56
CA GLY A 121 14.43 20.55 9.68
C GLY A 121 12.96 20.24 10.00
N LEU A 122 12.64 19.01 10.43
CA LEU A 122 11.29 18.57 10.76
C LEU A 122 11.00 18.75 12.25
N ARG A 123 9.71 18.72 12.62
CA ARG A 123 9.27 18.86 14.02
C ARG A 123 8.66 17.54 14.53
N PRO A 124 9.49 16.55 14.91
CA PRO A 124 9.01 15.28 15.43
C PRO A 124 8.46 15.45 16.85
N ASN A 125 7.37 14.76 17.14
CA ASN A 125 6.82 14.60 18.48
C ASN A 125 7.09 13.18 18.98
N ILE A 126 7.46 13.04 20.24
CA ILE A 126 7.71 11.74 20.87
C ILE A 126 6.66 11.52 21.95
N VAL A 127 5.93 10.41 21.85
CA VAL A 127 4.92 10.02 22.84
C VAL A 127 5.12 8.59 23.29
N LYS A 128 4.78 8.30 24.55
CA LYS A 128 4.75 6.94 25.08
C LYS A 128 3.38 6.33 24.76
N SER A 129 3.37 5.18 24.09
CA SER A 129 2.16 4.43 23.71
C SER A 129 2.31 2.97 24.14
N GLY A 130 1.80 2.67 25.34
CA GLY A 130 1.95 1.36 25.97
C GLY A 130 3.44 0.98 26.13
N PRO A 131 3.88 -0.18 25.60
CA PRO A 131 5.28 -0.60 25.68
C PRO A 131 6.21 0.08 24.65
N ASN A 132 5.65 0.91 23.75
CA ASN A 132 6.40 1.53 22.67
C ASN A 132 6.53 3.05 22.88
N TYR A 133 7.61 3.60 22.35
CA TYR A 133 7.78 5.01 22.04
C TYR A 133 7.42 5.24 20.58
N VAL A 134 6.64 6.29 20.32
CA VAL A 134 6.19 6.67 18.99
C VAL A 134 6.76 8.03 18.68
N VAL A 135 7.57 8.09 17.63
CA VAL A 135 8.06 9.35 17.05
C VAL A 135 7.20 9.65 15.84
N TYR A 136 6.52 10.78 15.80
CA TYR A 136 5.66 11.13 14.67
C TYR A 136 5.92 12.53 14.13
N ILE A 137 5.76 12.66 12.81
CA ILE A 137 5.75 13.94 12.10
C ILE A 137 4.34 14.24 11.60
N ALA A 138 3.95 15.52 11.68
CA ALA A 138 2.61 15.97 11.36
C ALA A 138 2.42 16.17 9.84
N THR A 139 1.17 16.29 9.41
CA THR A 139 0.79 16.52 8.00
C THR A 139 1.58 17.65 7.35
N ALA A 140 1.77 18.78 8.03
CA ALA A 140 2.45 19.94 7.46
C ALA A 140 3.90 19.64 7.04
N ASP A 141 4.64 18.93 7.89
CA ASP A 141 6.02 18.54 7.62
C ASP A 141 6.09 17.47 6.52
N LEU A 142 5.14 16.53 6.50
CA LEU A 142 5.02 15.54 5.43
C LEU A 142 4.76 16.18 4.07
N LEU A 143 3.90 17.20 4.02
CA LEU A 143 3.61 17.91 2.77
C LEU A 143 4.82 18.70 2.28
N ARG A 144 5.55 19.37 3.18
CA ARG A 144 6.81 20.06 2.83
C ARG A 144 7.87 19.10 2.29
N LEU A 145 7.95 17.88 2.83
CA LEU A 145 8.82 16.83 2.30
C LEU A 145 8.38 16.40 0.91
N ALA A 146 7.08 16.16 0.74
CA ALA A 146 6.50 15.76 -0.54
C ALA A 146 6.71 16.82 -1.64
N GLU A 147 6.76 18.11 -1.29
CA GLU A 147 7.09 19.17 -2.25
C GLU A 147 8.51 19.02 -2.82
N ARG A 148 9.48 18.54 -2.02
CA ARG A 148 10.90 18.44 -2.40
C ARG A 148 11.29 17.06 -2.93
N ASP A 149 10.66 16.00 -2.43
CA ASP A 149 11.01 14.62 -2.72
C ASP A 149 9.88 13.93 -3.49
N GLY A 150 10.13 13.60 -4.76
CA GLY A 150 9.16 12.96 -5.65
C GLY A 150 8.76 11.55 -5.23
N GLU A 151 9.63 10.80 -4.55
CA GLU A 151 9.34 9.45 -4.09
C GLU A 151 8.39 9.48 -2.89
N ILE A 152 8.68 10.33 -1.89
CA ILE A 152 7.80 10.56 -0.74
C ILE A 152 6.43 11.04 -1.24
N ARG A 153 6.44 11.95 -2.22
CA ARG A 153 5.23 12.48 -2.84
C ARG A 153 4.38 11.38 -3.49
N ARG A 154 5.00 10.51 -4.28
CA ARG A 154 4.35 9.36 -4.93
C ARG A 154 3.81 8.37 -3.90
N ALA A 155 4.58 8.07 -2.85
CA ALA A 155 4.17 7.15 -1.80
C ALA A 155 2.94 7.66 -1.04
N ILE A 156 2.90 8.95 -0.68
CA ILE A 156 1.73 9.57 -0.04
C ILE A 156 0.51 9.54 -0.96
N ALA A 157 0.67 9.85 -2.25
CA ALA A 157 -0.43 9.83 -3.21
C ALA A 157 -1.02 8.41 -3.37
N LEU A 158 -0.17 7.40 -3.51
CA LEU A 158 -0.59 6.01 -3.60
C LEU A 158 -1.32 5.54 -2.32
N TYR A 159 -0.80 5.91 -1.15
CA TYR A 159 -1.43 5.61 0.13
C TYR A 159 -2.84 6.22 0.21
N LEU A 160 -2.99 7.51 -0.10
CA LEU A 160 -4.29 8.19 -0.03
C LEU A 160 -5.28 7.64 -1.05
N ALA A 161 -4.84 7.34 -2.28
CA ALA A 161 -5.68 6.72 -3.31
C ALA A 161 -6.19 5.33 -2.87
N GLU A 162 -5.32 4.51 -2.29
CA GLU A 162 -5.71 3.21 -1.74
C GLU A 162 -6.71 3.38 -0.59
N LYS A 163 -6.49 4.35 0.30
CA LYS A 163 -7.41 4.61 1.42
C LYS A 163 -8.76 5.17 0.99
N ALA A 164 -8.82 5.95 -0.07
CA ALA A 164 -10.07 6.42 -0.67
C ALA A 164 -10.86 5.27 -1.32
N LYS A 165 -10.18 4.33 -1.98
CA LYS A 165 -10.82 3.20 -2.68
C LYS A 165 -11.23 2.06 -1.73
N ASP A 166 -10.28 1.60 -0.91
CA ASP A 166 -10.36 0.34 -0.18
C ASP A 166 -10.29 0.52 1.36
N GLY A 167 -10.24 1.76 1.85
CA GLY A 167 -10.24 2.05 3.29
C GLY A 167 -11.57 1.77 3.99
N THR A 168 -11.56 1.80 5.33
CA THR A 168 -12.81 1.83 6.12
C THR A 168 -13.62 3.09 5.79
N PRO A 169 -14.95 3.14 6.05
CA PRO A 169 -15.76 4.32 5.74
C PRO A 169 -15.15 5.63 6.25
N ARG A 170 -14.58 5.61 7.47
CA ARG A 170 -13.87 6.75 8.05
C ARG A 170 -12.55 7.08 7.36
N GLN A 171 -11.77 6.07 6.96
CA GLN A 171 -10.52 6.27 6.22
C GLN A 171 -10.79 6.85 4.83
N ARG A 172 -11.85 6.41 4.14
CA ARG A 172 -12.27 6.94 2.84
C ARG A 172 -12.60 8.41 2.92
N GLU A 173 -13.48 8.78 3.86
CA GLU A 173 -13.88 10.16 4.10
C GLU A 173 -12.67 11.07 4.38
N ILE A 174 -11.74 10.62 5.23
CA ILE A 174 -10.53 11.38 5.57
C ILE A 174 -9.61 11.51 4.36
N ALA A 175 -9.36 10.42 3.64
CA ALA A 175 -8.49 10.42 2.46
C ALA A 175 -9.03 11.36 1.38
N GLU A 176 -10.33 11.28 1.09
CA GLU A 176 -11.00 12.18 0.14
C GLU A 176 -10.93 13.64 0.58
N LYS A 177 -11.15 13.94 1.87
CA LYS A 177 -11.02 15.32 2.39
C LYS A 177 -9.61 15.86 2.21
N ILE A 178 -8.58 15.05 2.47
CA ILE A 178 -7.18 15.45 2.29
C ILE A 178 -6.90 15.70 0.80
N LEU A 179 -7.31 14.78 -0.07
CA LEU A 179 -7.15 14.91 -1.52
C LEU A 179 -7.88 16.13 -2.10
N ARG A 180 -9.07 16.47 -1.58
CA ARG A 180 -9.85 17.65 -2.01
C ARG A 180 -9.26 18.97 -1.52
N ARG A 181 -8.79 19.04 -0.26
CA ARG A 181 -8.26 20.27 0.35
C ARG A 181 -6.93 20.70 -0.25
N ARG A 182 -6.13 19.71 -0.60
CA ARG A 182 -4.84 19.90 -1.24
C ARG A 182 -4.80 18.86 -2.34
N PRO A 183 -5.35 19.17 -3.53
CA PRO A 183 -5.04 18.37 -4.70
C PRO A 183 -3.53 18.50 -4.82
N PHE A 184 -2.80 17.49 -4.35
CA PHE A 184 -1.38 17.43 -4.58
C PHE A 184 -1.21 17.70 -6.07
N SER A 185 -0.36 18.64 -6.44
CA SER A 185 -0.09 19.08 -7.81
C SER A 185 0.58 17.96 -8.65
N ILE A 186 0.15 16.71 -8.48
CA ILE A 186 0.68 15.45 -9.01
C ILE A 186 -0.30 14.84 -10.01
N PHE A 187 -1.59 15.13 -9.94
CA PHE A 187 -2.52 14.64 -10.98
C PHE A 187 -2.23 15.23 -12.37
N GLN A 188 -1.32 16.21 -12.48
CA GLN A 188 -0.88 16.77 -13.75
C GLN A 188 0.24 15.96 -14.47
N CYS A 189 0.78 14.88 -13.89
CA CYS A 189 1.89 14.14 -14.51
C CYS A 189 1.66 12.66 -14.80
N LEU A 190 0.46 12.11 -14.57
CA LEU A 190 0.13 10.75 -15.06
C LEU A 190 -0.42 10.73 -16.49
N SER A 191 -0.64 11.90 -17.12
CA SER A 191 -1.15 12.03 -18.49
C SER A 191 -0.11 12.45 -19.54
N ALA A 192 1.14 12.78 -19.13
CA ALA A 192 2.13 13.35 -20.04
C ALA A 192 3.10 12.35 -20.67
N SER A 193 2.97 11.04 -20.42
CA SER A 193 3.89 10.03 -20.98
C SER A 193 3.42 9.36 -22.28
N SER A 194 2.29 9.77 -22.86
CA SER A 194 1.75 9.19 -24.12
C SER A 194 1.75 10.13 -25.33
N ARG A 195 2.43 11.28 -25.28
CA ARG A 195 2.64 12.11 -26.48
C ARG A 195 4.10 12.49 -26.66
N SER A 196 4.87 11.56 -27.19
CA SER A 196 6.01 11.91 -28.05
C SER A 196 5.75 11.34 -29.43
N GLU A 197 4.86 11.99 -30.19
CA GLU A 197 4.90 11.92 -31.65
C GLU A 197 5.97 12.90 -32.15
N PRO A 198 6.84 12.52 -33.10
CA PRO A 198 7.84 13.42 -33.64
C PRO A 198 7.18 14.49 -34.51
N ARG A 199 7.52 15.77 -34.26
CA ARG A 199 7.23 16.88 -35.16
C ARG A 199 7.84 16.57 -36.54
N ARG A 200 7.00 16.25 -37.53
CA ARG A 200 7.36 16.39 -38.94
C ARG A 200 7.42 17.88 -39.26
N SER A 201 8.62 18.36 -39.53
CA SER A 201 8.87 19.69 -40.08
C SER A 201 8.32 19.75 -41.50
N ALA A 202 7.29 20.57 -41.72
CA ALA A 202 6.93 21.02 -43.05
C ALA A 202 7.95 22.07 -43.51
N SER A 203 8.55 21.85 -44.68
CA SER A 203 9.19 22.90 -45.47
C SER A 203 8.49 22.89 -46.83
N SER A 204 7.72 23.93 -47.08
CA SER A 204 7.12 24.25 -48.37
C SER A 204 7.80 25.49 -48.95
N ALA A 205 8.41 25.36 -50.11
CA ALA A 205 8.66 26.39 -51.12
C ALA A 205 9.28 25.63 -52.30
N GLY A 206 8.92 25.77 -53.56
CA GLY A 206 8.06 26.68 -54.31
C GLY A 206 8.35 26.33 -55.77
N GLY A 207 7.33 26.15 -56.60
CA GLY A 207 7.51 25.71 -57.98
C GLY A 207 8.09 26.81 -58.88
N TYR A 208 8.82 26.39 -59.91
CA TYR A 208 8.88 27.01 -61.23
C TYR A 208 9.17 25.88 -62.24
N GLY A 209 8.26 25.68 -63.20
CA GLY A 209 8.59 24.95 -64.43
C GLY A 209 9.32 25.88 -65.41
N ILE A 210 10.00 25.32 -66.42
CA ILE A 210 9.97 25.63 -67.87
C ILE A 210 10.71 24.50 -68.61
N GLU A 211 10.19 24.19 -69.80
CA GLU A 211 10.60 23.28 -70.89
C GLU A 211 12.10 23.27 -71.27
N ALA A 212 12.61 22.11 -71.69
CA ALA A 212 12.84 21.72 -73.09
C ALA A 212 13.24 20.24 -73.18
#